data_AF-A0A1G9GIZ8-F1
#
_entry.id   AF-A0A1G9GIZ8-F1
#
_cell.length_a   1.000
_cell.length_b   1.000
_cell.length_c   1.000
_cell.angle_alpha   90.00
_cell.angle_beta   90.00
_cell.angle_gamma   90.00
#
_symmetry.space_group_name_H-M   'P 1'
#
loop_
_entity.id
_entity.type
_entity.pdbx_description
1 polymer ?
#
loop_
_entity_poly.entity_id
_entity_poly.type
_entity_poly.pdbx_seq_one_letter_code
_entity_poly.pdbx_strand_id
1 'polypeptide(L)' 'MPDERAEISGECYACKRVFRHDPKEVVTFLVDPETGLPPGITFFGTLRPATPEAVARSTDVPVCPDCVDKARRFGSENPF' A
#
# COMPACT_ATOMS: atom_id res chain seq x y z
N MET A 1 -17.33 24.17 10.04
CA MET A 1 -17.98 23.02 9.37
C MET A 1 -17.16 21.80 9.76
N PRO A 2 -17.68 20.83 10.53
CA PRO A 2 -16.93 19.61 10.76
C PRO A 2 -16.89 18.88 9.41
N ASP A 3 -15.67 18.75 8.89
CA ASP A 3 -15.36 17.91 7.74
C ASP A 3 -15.84 16.49 8.10
N GLU A 4 -16.96 16.08 7.52
CA GLU A 4 -17.51 14.74 7.69
C GLU A 4 -16.58 13.79 6.95
N ARG A 5 -15.47 13.44 7.60
CA ARG A 5 -14.52 12.45 7.11
C ARG A 5 -15.27 11.15 6.96
N ALA A 6 -15.64 10.83 5.73
CA ALA A 6 -16.31 9.59 5.38
C ALA A 6 -15.29 8.46 5.51
N GLU A 7 -15.10 7.98 6.74
CA GLU A 7 -14.20 6.87 7.03
C GLU A 7 -14.76 5.59 6.39
N ILE A 8 -13.96 4.96 5.53
CA ILE A 8 -14.27 3.66 4.94
C ILE A 8 -13.42 2.57 5.61
N SER A 9 -13.95 1.35 5.65
CA SER A 9 -13.17 0.18 6.08
C SER A 9 -12.39 -0.40 4.89
N GLY A 10 -11.12 -0.74 5.10
CA GLY A 10 -10.32 -1.50 4.14
C GLY A 10 -9.29 -2.39 4.83
N GLU A 11 -8.66 -3.27 4.06
CA GLU A 11 -7.64 -4.20 4.56
C GLU A 11 -6.23 -3.66 4.29
N CYS A 12 -5.37 -3.67 5.31
CA CYS A 12 -3.99 -3.25 5.18
C CYS A 12 -3.20 -4.19 4.27
N TYR A 13 -2.59 -3.65 3.21
CA TYR A 13 -1.73 -4.41 2.30
C TYR A 13 -0.65 -5.23 3.03
N ALA A 14 0.00 -4.63 4.03
CA ALA A 14 1.18 -5.21 4.69
C ALA A 14 0.86 -6.22 5.81
N CYS A 15 -0.10 -5.92 6.68
CA CYS A 15 -0.43 -6.77 7.83
C CYS A 15 -1.78 -7.48 7.74
N LYS A 16 -2.54 -7.26 6.67
CA LYS A 16 -3.85 -7.87 6.39
C LYS A 16 -4.94 -7.59 7.44
N ARG A 17 -4.71 -6.64 8.36
CA ARG A 17 -5.74 -6.20 9.32
C ARG A 17 -6.73 -5.25 8.65
N VAL A 18 -8.00 -5.40 8.97
CA VAL A 18 -9.05 -4.44 8.60
C VAL A 18 -8.93 -3.19 9.49
N PHE A 19 -9.01 -2.01 8.89
CA PHE A 19 -8.97 -0.73 9.59
C PHE A 19 -9.84 0.31 8.87
N ARG A 20 -10.29 1.32 9.62
CA ARG A 20 -11.00 2.48 9.05
C ARG A 20 -10.02 3.59 8.71
N HIS A 21 -10.28 4.29 7.61
CA HIS A 21 -9.44 5.39 7.16
C HIS A 21 -10.22 6.36 6.27
N ASP A 22 -9.73 7.60 6.17
CA ASP A 22 -10.15 8.53 5.13
C ASP A 22 -9.50 8.12 3.80
N PRO A 23 -10.27 7.82 2.74
CA PRO A 23 -9.72 7.43 1.44
C PRO A 23 -8.86 8.51 0.78
N LYS A 24 -8.97 9.78 1.20
CA LYS A 24 -8.17 10.90 0.67
C LYS A 24 -6.83 11.08 1.39
N GLU A 25 -6.70 10.59 2.62
CA GLU A 25 -5.50 10.77 3.44
C GLU A 25 -4.68 9.49 3.62
N VAL A 26 -5.26 8.32 3.34
CA VAL A 26 -4.60 7.03 3.53
C VAL A 26 -3.43 6.84 2.54
N VAL A 27 -2.33 6.27 3.04
CA VAL A 27 -1.24 5.81 2.17
C VAL A 27 -1.68 4.55 1.44
N THR A 28 -1.52 4.53 0.12
CA THR A 28 -1.83 3.36 -0.71
C THR A 28 -0.58 2.83 -1.42
N PHE A 29 -0.63 1.56 -1.81
CA PHE A 29 0.26 0.99 -2.81
C PHE A 29 -0.53 0.57 -4.03
N LEU A 30 0.02 0.81 -5.21
CA LEU A 30 -0.47 0.23 -6.45
C LEU A 30 -0.11 -1.26 -6.45
N VAL A 31 -1.11 -2.15 -6.48
CA VAL A 31 -0.93 -3.60 -6.38
C VAL A 31 -1.59 -4.29 -7.56
N ASP A 32 -0.85 -5.17 -8.23
CA ASP A 32 -1.39 -6.08 -9.23
C ASP A 32 -2.18 -7.21 -8.54
N PRO A 33 -3.50 -7.32 -8.74
CA PRO A 33 -4.33 -8.34 -8.08
C PRO A 33 -3.96 -9.76 -8.50
N GLU A 34 -3.33 -9.98 -9.65
CA GLU A 34 -2.90 -11.32 -10.06
C GLU A 34 -1.73 -11.84 -9.22
N THR A 35 -0.83 -10.95 -8.82
CA THR A 35 0.40 -11.33 -8.08
C THR A 35 0.35 -10.94 -6.61
N GLY A 36 -0.55 -10.04 -6.22
CA GLY A 36 -0.63 -9.46 -4.89
C GLY A 36 0.56 -8.57 -4.54
N LEU A 37 1.31 -8.09 -5.55
CA LEU A 37 2.54 -7.32 -5.38
C LEU A 37 2.48 -6.02 -6.21
N PRO A 38 3.29 -5.00 -5.88
CA PRO A 38 3.43 -3.83 -6.72
C PRO A 38 3.98 -4.21 -8.10
N PRO A 39 3.51 -3.54 -9.18
CA PRO A 39 4.11 -3.69 -10.50
C PRO A 39 5.63 -3.46 -10.42
N GLY A 40 6.38 -4.35 -11.03
CA GLY A 40 7.84 -4.26 -11.05
C GLY A 40 8.53 -4.85 -9.81
N ILE A 41 7.81 -5.42 -8.86
CA ILE A 41 8.37 -6.20 -7.75
C ILE A 41 8.17 -7.69 -8.00
N THR A 42 9.17 -8.50 -7.65
CA THR A 42 9.09 -9.96 -7.61
C THR A 42 8.76 -10.45 -6.20
N PHE A 43 8.35 -11.71 -6.08
CA PHE A 43 8.11 -12.35 -4.79
C PHE A 43 9.34 -12.30 -3.85
N PHE A 44 10.56 -12.34 -4.42
CA PHE A 44 11.81 -12.23 -3.65
C PHE A 44 12.17 -10.79 -3.27
N GLY A 45 11.32 -9.81 -3.57
CA GLY A 45 11.59 -8.39 -3.30
C GLY A 45 12.60 -7.76 -4.27
N THR A 46 12.93 -8.45 -5.37
CA THR A 46 13.78 -7.88 -6.43
C THR A 46 12.97 -7.08 -7.43
N LEU A 47 13.65 -6.21 -8.18
CA LEU A 47 13.03 -5.44 -9.24
C LEU A 47 12.90 -6.26 -10.53
N ARG A 48 11.79 -6.06 -11.24
CA ARG A 48 11.55 -6.52 -12.61
C ARG A 48 10.91 -5.40 -13.43
N PRO A 49 10.98 -5.44 -14.78
CA PRO A 49 10.18 -4.54 -15.60
C PRO A 49 8.68 -4.70 -15.29
N ALA A 50 7.99 -3.60 -14.99
CA ALA A 50 6.54 -3.58 -14.91
C ALA A 50 5.96 -3.58 -16.33
N THR A 51 5.17 -4.60 -16.69
CA THR A 51 4.51 -4.60 -18.00
C THR A 51 3.35 -3.61 -18.02
N PRO A 52 2.99 -3.03 -19.18
CA PRO A 52 1.85 -2.12 -19.27
C PRO A 52 0.54 -2.74 -18.77
N GLU A 53 0.34 -4.03 -19.05
CA GLU A 53 -0.84 -4.79 -18.61
C GLU A 53 -0.87 -4.96 -17.10
N ALA A 54 0.29 -5.13 -16.46
CA ALA A 54 0.39 -5.24 -15.00
C ALA A 54 0.04 -3.92 -14.32
N VAL A 55 0.54 -2.80 -14.85
CA VAL A 55 0.20 -1.48 -14.33
C VAL A 55 -1.28 -1.16 -14.55
N ALA A 56 -1.83 -1.47 -15.73
CA ALA A 56 -3.20 -1.11 -16.09
C ALA A 56 -4.27 -1.83 -15.24
N ARG A 57 -3.99 -3.05 -14.76
CA ARG A 57 -4.92 -3.82 -13.92
C ARG A 57 -4.71 -3.62 -12.42
N SER A 58 -3.64 -2.93 -12.03
CA SER A 58 -3.36 -2.70 -10.62
C SER A 58 -4.38 -1.74 -10.00
N THR A 59 -4.57 -1.91 -8.69
CA THR A 59 -5.43 -1.05 -7.88
C THR A 59 -4.68 -0.52 -6.68
N ASP A 60 -5.08 0.66 -6.21
CA ASP A 60 -4.63 1.18 -4.93
C ASP A 60 -5.17 0.34 -3.77
N VAL A 61 -4.25 -0.09 -2.90
CA VAL A 61 -4.56 -0.86 -1.69
C VAL A 61 -4.04 -0.09 -0.47
N PRO A 62 -4.88 0.15 0.55
CA PRO A 62 -4.51 1.00 1.68
C PRO A 62 -3.51 0.31 2.62
N VAL A 63 -2.69 1.12 3.29
CA VAL A 63 -1.72 0.67 4.31
C VAL A 63 -2.08 1.32 5.63
N CYS A 64 -2.17 0.52 6.70
CA CYS A 64 -2.50 1.07 8.01
C CYS A 64 -1.36 1.94 8.58
N PRO A 65 -1.70 2.96 9.41
CA PRO A 65 -0.71 3.87 9.99
C PRO A 65 0.43 3.15 10.72
N ASP A 66 0.12 2.09 11.47
CA ASP A 66 1.15 1.30 12.19
C ASP A 66 2.22 0.72 11.26
N CYS A 67 1.81 0.25 10.08
CA CYS A 67 2.73 -0.31 9.08
C CYS A 67 3.54 0.80 8.40
N VAL A 68 2.93 1.96 8.16
CA VAL A 68 3.64 3.14 7.64
C VAL A 68 4.70 3.61 8.63
N ASP A 69 4.35 3.73 9.91
CA ASP A 69 5.29 4.14 10.95
C ASP A 69 6.42 3.14 11.14
N LYS A 70 6.11 1.84 11.09
CA LYS A 70 7.14 0.79 11.11
C LYS A 70 8.10 0.89 9.93
N ALA A 71 7.59 1.13 8.72
CA ALA A 71 8.41 1.30 7.53
C ALA A 71 9.29 2.56 7.62
N ARG A 72 8.76 3.67 8.13
CA ARG A 72 9.51 4.92 8.36
C ARG A 72 10.66 4.72 9.35
N ARG A 73 10.41 4.00 10.45
CA ARG A 73 11.44 3.66 11.44
C ARG A 73 12.54 2.81 10.81
N PHE A 74 12.17 1.76 10.08
CA PHE A 74 13.14 0.90 9.39
C PHE A 74 14.00 1.68 8.38
N GLY A 75 13.38 2.57 7.58
CA GLY A 75 14.12 3.42 6.64
C GLY A 75 15.04 4.45 7.32
N SER A 76 14.68 4.92 8.52
CA SER A 76 15.52 5.83 9.30
C SER A 76 16.68 5.12 10.03
N GLU A 77 16.43 3.90 10.49
CA GLU A 77 17.40 3.08 11.24
C GLU A 77 18.38 2.34 10.32
N ASN A 78 18.06 2.21 9.04
CA ASN A 78 18.88 1.51 8.07
C ASN A 78 19.04 2.35 6.79
N PRO A 79 19.91 3.38 6.81
CA PRO A 79 20.24 4.17 5.64
C PRO A 79 21.18 3.35 4.75
N PHE A 80 20.60 2.52 3.89
CA PHE A 80 21.34 2.08 2.70
C PHE A 80 21.41 3.24 1.71
#